data_AF-A0A0S8GFU8-F1
#
_entry.id   AF-A0A0S8GFU8-F1
#
_cell.length_a   1.000
_cell.length_b   1.000
_cell.length_c   1.000
_cell.angle_alpha   90.00
_cell.angle_beta   90.00
_cell.angle_gamma   90.00
#
_symmetry.space_group_name_H-M   'P 1'
#
loop_
_entity.id
_entity.type
_entity.pdbx_description
1 polymer ?
#
loop_
_entity_poly.entity_id
_entity_poly.type
_entity_poly.pdbx_seq_one_letter_code
_entity_poly.pdbx_strand_id
1 'polypeptide(L)'
;MDVGRHPNITLLTLSEVKELTGEPGNFTARVLQHARYVEVDKCTACDDCTAVCPVETDNEFELGLSKRKAIFKAFPQAVPSAFSISRIGHPPCRVACPAGVNAQGYIALIRAGKYKEALELERSANPFASVCGRVCNHPCESECVRGDVDEPIAIASLKRFCADFGSYPLEQKEPTGEKVGSFHGAYHSFDYRESLWMRTLITLHHSVLRSKPTRELVKILVWIVCEMIFALFLLPPVPTMK
;
A
#
# COMPACT_ATOMS: atom_id res chain seq x y z
N MET A 1 -38.79 -8.41 -19.22
CA MET A 1 -37.83 -7.93 -18.19
C MET A 1 -37.94 -8.88 -16.99
N ASP A 2 -37.73 -10.18 -17.22
CA ASP A 2 -38.26 -11.23 -16.31
C ASP A 2 -37.18 -12.07 -15.63
N VAL A 3 -35.92 -11.93 -16.07
CA VAL A 3 -34.82 -12.78 -15.57
C VAL A 3 -34.52 -12.52 -14.10
N GLY A 4 -34.67 -11.28 -13.62
CA GLY A 4 -34.38 -10.93 -12.22
C GLY A 4 -35.39 -11.46 -11.18
N ARG A 5 -36.55 -11.98 -11.62
CA ARG A 5 -37.60 -12.53 -10.74
C ARG A 5 -37.83 -14.02 -10.95
N HIS A 6 -37.01 -14.67 -11.78
CA HIS A 6 -37.22 -16.06 -12.13
C HIS A 6 -36.77 -16.99 -10.99
N PRO A 7 -37.61 -17.94 -10.53
CA PRO A 7 -37.35 -18.74 -9.33
C PRO A 7 -36.12 -19.66 -9.45
N ASN A 8 -35.79 -20.08 -10.67
CA ASN A 8 -34.65 -20.99 -10.92
C ASN A 8 -33.38 -20.26 -11.38
N ILE A 9 -33.35 -18.92 -11.37
CA ILE A 9 -32.19 -18.15 -11.84
C ILE A 9 -31.75 -17.20 -10.73
N THR A 10 -30.49 -17.35 -10.28
CA THR A 10 -29.85 -16.41 -9.37
C THR A 10 -28.88 -15.53 -10.15
N LEU A 11 -29.05 -14.21 -10.06
CA LEU A 11 -28.18 -13.26 -10.73
C LEU A 11 -27.01 -12.87 -9.84
N LEU A 12 -25.81 -13.27 -10.26
CA LEU A 12 -24.56 -12.84 -9.63
C LEU A 12 -23.99 -11.64 -10.40
N THR A 13 -24.34 -10.43 -9.98
CA THR A 13 -23.78 -9.20 -10.59
C THR A 13 -22.40 -8.86 -10.03
N LEU A 14 -21.60 -8.13 -10.82
CA LEU A 14 -20.21 -7.79 -10.51
C LEU A 14 -19.34 -9.04 -10.31
N SER A 15 -19.62 -10.08 -11.09
CA SER A 15 -18.98 -11.38 -10.95
C SER A 15 -18.22 -11.78 -12.21
N GLU A 16 -17.06 -12.39 -12.01
CA GLU A 16 -16.21 -12.92 -13.07
C GLU A 16 -16.04 -14.43 -12.87
N VAL A 17 -16.24 -15.23 -13.92
CA VAL A 17 -16.01 -16.67 -13.86
C VAL A 17 -14.51 -16.93 -13.95
N LYS A 18 -13.92 -17.52 -12.90
CA LYS A 18 -12.49 -17.86 -12.85
C LYS A 18 -12.20 -19.26 -13.37
N GLU A 19 -13.11 -20.19 -13.18
CA GLU A 19 -12.94 -21.58 -13.57
C GLU A 19 -14.30 -22.23 -13.82
N LEU A 20 -14.37 -23.12 -14.81
CA LEU A 20 -15.56 -23.88 -15.14
C LEU A 20 -15.16 -25.33 -15.34
N THR A 21 -15.77 -26.24 -14.59
CA THR A 21 -15.55 -27.68 -14.69
C THR A 21 -16.89 -28.39 -14.88
N GLY A 22 -16.88 -29.55 -15.52
CA GLY A 22 -18.06 -30.40 -15.69
C GLY A 22 -18.38 -30.76 -17.14
N GLU A 23 -19.56 -31.32 -17.32
CA GLU A 23 -20.06 -31.85 -18.60
C GLU A 23 -21.35 -31.12 -19.02
N PRO A 24 -21.76 -31.19 -20.31
CA PRO A 24 -22.98 -30.53 -20.78
C PRO A 24 -24.20 -30.87 -19.91
N GLY A 25 -24.75 -29.86 -19.23
CA GLY A 25 -25.91 -29.99 -18.34
C GLY A 25 -25.58 -29.97 -16.84
N ASN A 26 -24.32 -30.16 -16.44
CA ASN A 26 -23.89 -30.04 -15.04
C ASN A 26 -22.49 -29.40 -14.94
N PHE A 27 -22.50 -28.07 -14.82
CA PHE A 27 -21.27 -27.28 -14.68
C PHE A 27 -21.13 -26.77 -13.24
N THR A 28 -19.91 -26.88 -12.71
CA THR A 28 -19.50 -26.20 -11.49
C THR A 28 -18.60 -25.03 -11.87
N ALA A 29 -19.01 -23.82 -11.52
CA ALA A 29 -18.24 -22.61 -11.79
C ALA A 29 -17.65 -22.05 -10.50
N ARG A 30 -16.36 -21.70 -10.52
CA ARG A 30 -15.75 -20.86 -9.49
C ARG A 30 -15.86 -19.41 -9.93
N VAL A 31 -16.59 -18.62 -9.17
CA VAL A 31 -16.92 -17.23 -9.51
C VAL A 31 -16.29 -16.28 -8.51
N LEU A 32 -15.58 -15.26 -8.99
CA LEU A 32 -15.10 -14.13 -8.19
C LEU A 32 -16.17 -13.05 -8.20
N GLN A 33 -16.75 -12.75 -7.04
CA GLN A 33 -17.72 -11.67 -6.91
C GLN A 33 -17.06 -10.43 -6.31
N HIS A 34 -17.07 -9.33 -7.05
CA HIS A 34 -16.54 -8.05 -6.60
C HIS A 34 -17.54 -7.35 -5.66
N ALA A 35 -16.99 -6.66 -4.66
CA ALA A 35 -17.81 -5.93 -3.69
C ALA A 35 -18.49 -4.72 -4.33
N ARG A 36 -19.82 -4.64 -4.16
CA ARG A 36 -20.68 -3.51 -4.59
C ARG A 36 -20.61 -2.31 -3.65
N TYR A 37 -20.22 -2.54 -2.39
CA TYR A 37 -20.26 -1.58 -1.27
C TYR A 37 -21.63 -0.99 -0.94
N VAL A 38 -22.69 -1.57 -1.50
CA VAL A 38 -24.09 -1.26 -1.19
C VAL A 38 -24.79 -2.60 -0.99
N GLU A 39 -25.53 -2.71 0.11
CA GLU A 39 -26.38 -3.87 0.37
C GLU A 39 -27.60 -3.82 -0.55
N VAL A 40 -27.71 -4.79 -1.46
CA VAL A 40 -28.75 -4.81 -2.50
C VAL A 40 -30.14 -4.89 -1.88
N ASP A 41 -30.31 -5.70 -0.84
CA ASP A 41 -31.62 -5.93 -0.19
C ASP A 41 -32.14 -4.71 0.58
N LYS A 42 -31.26 -3.79 0.97
CA LYS A 42 -31.62 -2.55 1.67
C LYS A 42 -31.74 -1.33 0.74
N CYS A 43 -31.33 -1.49 -0.52
CA CYS A 43 -31.28 -0.38 -1.47
C CYS A 43 -32.66 -0.17 -2.12
N THR A 44 -33.28 0.98 -1.86
CA THR A 44 -34.58 1.37 -2.43
C THR A 44 -34.50 1.99 -3.83
N ALA A 45 -33.30 2.16 -4.38
CA ALA A 45 -33.06 2.75 -5.70
C ALA A 45 -33.50 4.24 -5.85
N CYS A 46 -33.60 4.99 -4.74
CA CYS A 46 -34.17 6.35 -4.69
C CYS A 46 -33.29 7.51 -5.20
N ASP A 47 -32.04 7.25 -5.61
CA ASP A 47 -31.07 8.27 -6.08
C ASP A 47 -30.57 9.31 -5.05
N ASP A 48 -31.05 9.35 -3.80
CA ASP A 48 -30.60 10.31 -2.77
C ASP A 48 -29.07 10.34 -2.58
N CYS A 49 -28.45 9.16 -2.64
CA CYS A 49 -27.02 9.00 -2.49
C CYS A 49 -26.20 9.69 -3.59
N THR A 50 -26.75 9.86 -4.79
CA THR A 50 -26.07 10.55 -5.90
C THR A 50 -26.02 12.06 -5.70
N ALA A 51 -27.06 12.63 -5.08
CA ALA A 51 -27.13 14.07 -4.79
C ALA A 51 -26.08 14.51 -3.77
N VAL A 52 -25.78 13.67 -2.77
CA VAL A 52 -24.80 13.98 -1.71
C VAL A 52 -23.37 13.57 -2.05
N CYS A 53 -23.15 12.86 -3.15
CA CYS A 53 -21.83 12.32 -3.48
C CYS A 53 -20.88 13.45 -3.95
N PRO A 54 -19.76 13.70 -3.24
CA PRO A 54 -18.85 14.78 -3.60
C PRO A 54 -17.90 14.41 -4.76
N VAL A 55 -17.80 13.13 -5.11
CA VAL A 55 -16.83 12.63 -6.09
C VAL A 55 -17.47 12.42 -7.45
N GLU A 56 -16.82 12.98 -8.48
CA GLU A 56 -17.16 12.78 -9.89
C GLU A 56 -16.10 11.96 -10.61
N THR A 57 -16.54 11.10 -11.52
CA THR A 57 -15.71 10.20 -12.30
C THR A 57 -16.29 10.06 -13.71
N ASP A 58 -15.54 9.45 -14.62
CA ASP A 58 -16.00 9.21 -15.98
C ASP A 58 -17.14 8.18 -16.01
N ASN A 59 -18.13 8.43 -16.85
CA ASN A 59 -19.27 7.54 -16.99
C ASN A 59 -18.97 6.42 -17.98
N GLU A 60 -18.73 5.20 -17.50
CA GLU A 60 -18.41 4.04 -18.34
C GLU A 60 -19.60 3.62 -19.22
N PHE A 61 -20.84 3.89 -18.80
CA PHE A 61 -22.03 3.61 -19.63
C PHE A 61 -22.08 4.48 -20.89
N GLU A 62 -21.62 5.72 -20.79
CA GLU A 62 -21.53 6.67 -21.91
C GLU A 62 -20.11 6.76 -22.49
N LEU A 63 -19.26 5.74 -22.26
CA LEU A 63 -17.89 5.69 -22.79
C LEU A 63 -17.04 6.93 -22.46
N GLY A 64 -17.27 7.54 -21.29
CA GLY A 64 -16.55 8.73 -20.85
C GLY A 64 -16.98 10.05 -21.49
N LEU A 65 -18.10 10.06 -22.23
CA LEU A 65 -18.65 11.29 -22.82
C LEU A 65 -19.30 12.22 -21.78
N SER A 66 -19.67 11.67 -20.63
CA SER A 66 -20.19 12.42 -19.48
C SER A 66 -19.50 12.02 -18.18
N LYS A 67 -19.66 12.88 -17.17
CA LYS A 67 -19.26 12.58 -15.79
C LYS A 67 -20.45 11.98 -15.04
N ARG A 68 -20.15 11.04 -14.14
CA ARG A 68 -21.10 10.49 -13.16
C ARG A 68 -20.54 10.59 -11.76
N LYS A 69 -21.39 10.41 -10.76
CA LYS A 69 -20.97 10.31 -9.35
C LYS A 69 -20.28 8.97 -9.06
N ALA A 70 -19.47 8.93 -8.01
CA ALA A 70 -18.79 7.70 -7.59
C ALA A 70 -19.78 6.60 -7.15
N ILE A 71 -20.94 6.97 -6.57
CA ILE A 71 -22.08 6.09 -6.40
C ILE A 71 -23.02 6.18 -7.60
N PHE A 72 -23.38 5.04 -8.19
CA PHE A 72 -24.05 5.00 -9.48
C PHE A 72 -24.90 3.74 -9.67
N LYS A 73 -25.90 3.82 -10.54
CA LYS A 73 -26.55 2.67 -11.18
C LYS A 73 -25.80 2.39 -12.49
N ALA A 74 -25.51 1.13 -12.80
CA ALA A 74 -24.75 0.75 -14.00
C ALA A 74 -25.42 1.24 -15.30
N PHE A 75 -26.75 1.25 -15.30
CA PHE A 75 -27.60 1.83 -16.35
C PHE A 75 -29.01 2.08 -15.75
N PRO A 76 -29.86 2.92 -16.37
CA PRO A 76 -31.16 3.30 -15.80
C PRO A 76 -32.10 2.13 -15.50
N GLN A 77 -31.95 1.02 -16.24
CA GLN A 77 -32.75 -0.19 -16.13
C GLN A 77 -31.95 -1.39 -15.57
N ALA A 78 -30.95 -1.13 -14.74
CA ALA A 78 -30.09 -2.15 -14.17
C ALA A 78 -30.88 -3.25 -13.43
N VAL A 79 -30.45 -4.50 -13.58
CA VAL A 79 -30.97 -5.66 -12.84
C VAL A 79 -29.83 -6.24 -12.02
N PRO A 80 -29.86 -6.16 -10.68
CA PRO A 80 -30.83 -5.45 -9.84
C PRO A 80 -30.70 -3.93 -9.99
N SER A 81 -31.78 -3.20 -9.73
CA SER A 81 -31.83 -1.73 -9.77
C SER A 81 -31.14 -1.07 -8.58
N ALA A 82 -30.07 -1.70 -8.07
CA ALA A 82 -29.31 -1.25 -6.92
C ALA A 82 -28.08 -0.44 -7.34
N PHE A 83 -27.67 0.48 -6.47
CA PHE A 83 -26.45 1.26 -6.66
C PHE A 83 -25.20 0.41 -6.43
N SER A 84 -24.07 0.92 -6.92
CA SER A 84 -22.72 0.44 -6.63
C SER A 84 -21.83 1.65 -6.37
N ILE A 85 -20.81 1.50 -5.53
CA ILE A 85 -19.81 2.56 -5.30
C ILE A 85 -18.52 2.18 -6.02
N SER A 86 -18.03 3.05 -6.89
CA SER A 86 -16.69 2.91 -7.44
C SER A 86 -15.68 3.53 -6.48
N ARG A 87 -14.76 2.71 -5.97
CA ARG A 87 -13.65 3.18 -5.10
C ARG A 87 -12.41 3.42 -5.96
N ILE A 88 -12.33 4.61 -6.56
CA ILE A 88 -11.20 5.05 -7.38
C ILE A 88 -10.37 6.06 -6.58
N GLY A 89 -9.04 5.94 -6.65
CA GLY A 89 -8.10 6.87 -6.05
C GLY A 89 -7.73 6.57 -4.60
N HIS A 90 -7.07 7.54 -3.96
CA HIS A 90 -6.66 7.47 -2.57
C HIS A 90 -7.30 8.62 -1.78
N PRO A 91 -7.80 8.37 -0.57
CA PRO A 91 -8.38 9.42 0.25
C PRO A 91 -7.29 10.44 0.65
N PRO A 92 -7.65 11.72 0.87
CA PRO A 92 -6.69 12.76 1.22
C PRO A 92 -5.80 12.39 2.42
N CYS A 93 -6.36 11.73 3.44
CA CYS A 93 -5.62 11.26 4.60
C CYS A 93 -4.51 10.23 4.27
N ARG A 94 -4.68 9.41 3.21
CA ARG A 94 -3.65 8.47 2.74
C ARG A 94 -2.59 9.18 1.91
N VAL A 95 -2.99 10.14 1.09
CA VAL A 95 -2.08 10.97 0.27
C VAL A 95 -1.19 11.84 1.15
N ALA A 96 -1.77 12.43 2.21
CA ALA A 96 -1.05 13.23 3.19
C ALA A 96 -0.07 12.43 4.06
N CYS A 97 -0.23 11.10 4.14
CA CYS A 97 0.63 10.24 4.94
C CYS A 97 1.93 9.94 4.17
N PRO A 98 3.13 10.30 4.69
CA PRO A 98 4.39 10.00 4.01
C PRO A 98 4.65 8.50 3.79
N ALA A 99 4.07 7.66 4.65
CA ALA A 99 4.16 6.20 4.55
C ALA A 99 2.99 5.58 3.75
N GLY A 100 2.07 6.38 3.22
CA GLY A 100 0.95 5.89 2.39
C GLY A 100 0.00 4.92 3.10
N VAL A 101 -0.10 5.01 4.43
CA VAL A 101 -0.86 4.08 5.27
C VAL A 101 -2.36 4.19 4.98
N ASN A 102 -3.05 3.04 4.89
CA ASN A 102 -4.49 3.00 4.69
C ASN A 102 -5.28 3.19 5.99
N ALA A 103 -5.52 4.46 6.37
CA ALA A 103 -6.29 4.83 7.55
C ALA A 103 -7.70 4.23 7.58
N GLN A 104 -8.46 4.41 6.50
CA GLN A 104 -9.83 3.93 6.39
C GLN A 104 -9.93 2.41 6.60
N GLY A 105 -8.96 1.66 6.08
CA GLY A 105 -8.93 0.20 6.18
C GLY A 105 -8.75 -0.31 7.60
N TYR A 106 -7.74 0.17 8.33
CA TYR A 106 -7.53 -0.32 9.69
C TYR A 106 -8.60 0.22 10.66
N ILE A 107 -9.17 1.41 10.42
CA ILE A 107 -10.29 1.92 11.22
C ILE A 107 -11.54 1.04 11.06
N ALA A 108 -11.81 0.56 9.84
CA ALA A 108 -12.90 -0.40 9.61
C ALA A 108 -12.65 -1.73 10.35
N LEU A 109 -11.40 -2.20 10.40
CA LEU A 109 -11.02 -3.40 11.15
C LEU A 109 -11.12 -3.19 12.66
N ILE A 110 -10.73 -2.02 13.18
CA ILE A 110 -10.95 -1.63 14.59
C ILE A 110 -12.45 -1.70 14.92
N ARG A 111 -13.31 -1.12 14.07
CA ARG A 111 -14.77 -1.17 14.25
C ARG A 111 -15.31 -2.60 14.30
N ALA A 112 -14.69 -3.51 13.55
CA ALA A 112 -15.03 -4.94 13.54
C ALA A 112 -14.42 -5.74 14.71
N GLY A 113 -13.64 -5.11 15.61
CA GLY A 113 -12.92 -5.77 16.70
C GLY A 113 -11.69 -6.57 16.26
N LYS A 114 -11.25 -6.43 15.00
CA LYS A 114 -10.16 -7.18 14.39
C LYS A 114 -8.83 -6.44 14.54
N TYR A 115 -8.38 -6.25 15.78
CA TYR A 115 -7.21 -5.40 16.08
C TYR A 115 -5.88 -5.93 15.51
N LYS A 116 -5.72 -7.26 15.47
CA LYS A 116 -4.52 -7.89 14.88
C LYS A 116 -4.43 -7.61 13.38
N GLU A 117 -5.50 -7.86 12.63
CA GLU A 117 -5.58 -7.57 11.19
C GLU A 117 -5.40 -6.07 10.92
N ALA A 118 -5.93 -5.22 11.80
CA ALA A 118 -5.79 -3.76 11.70
C ALA A 118 -4.32 -3.33 11.83
N LEU A 119 -3.59 -3.88 12.80
CA LEU A 119 -2.16 -3.62 12.99
C LEU A 119 -1.31 -4.20 11.84
N GLU A 120 -1.64 -5.38 11.34
CA GLU A 120 -0.97 -5.98 10.19
C GLU A 120 -1.15 -5.15 8.92
N LEU A 121 -2.37 -4.66 8.67
CA LEU A 121 -2.64 -3.74 7.56
C LEU A 121 -1.82 -2.46 7.68
N GLU A 122 -1.70 -1.91 8.88
CA GLU A 122 -0.84 -0.75 9.12
C GLU A 122 0.65 -1.06 8.86
N ARG A 123 1.13 -2.18 9.39
CA ARG A 123 2.51 -2.66 9.25
C ARG A 123 2.89 -3.02 7.82
N SER A 124 1.91 -3.36 6.97
CA SER A 124 2.14 -3.60 5.55
C SER A 124 2.73 -2.39 4.81
N ALA A 125 2.42 -1.18 5.29
CA ALA A 125 2.95 0.07 4.74
C ALA A 125 4.01 0.70 5.66
N ASN A 126 3.88 0.55 6.99
CA ASN A 126 4.79 1.15 7.95
C ASN A 126 5.23 0.14 9.03
N PRO A 127 6.43 -0.45 8.95
CA PRO A 127 6.90 -1.45 9.93
C PRO A 127 7.02 -0.89 11.35
N PHE A 128 7.10 0.44 11.51
CA PHE A 128 7.21 1.12 12.80
C PHE A 128 5.88 1.69 13.30
N ALA A 129 4.77 0.99 13.03
CA ALA A 129 3.42 1.33 13.48
C ALA A 129 3.36 1.79 14.96
N SER A 130 4.00 1.03 15.86
CA SER A 130 3.99 1.31 17.31
C SER A 130 4.70 2.60 17.71
N VAL A 131 5.79 2.96 17.02
CA VAL A 131 6.55 4.20 17.25
C VAL A 131 5.78 5.37 16.63
N CYS A 132 5.32 5.21 15.39
CA CYS A 132 4.57 6.24 14.70
C CYS A 132 3.21 6.52 15.37
N GLY A 133 2.60 5.57 16.09
CA GLY A 133 1.42 5.86 16.92
C GLY A 133 1.68 6.82 18.09
N ARG A 134 2.95 7.08 18.44
CA ARG A 134 3.34 7.93 19.58
C ARG A 134 3.99 9.26 19.16
N VAL A 135 4.71 9.25 18.03
CA VAL A 135 5.55 10.39 17.59
C VAL A 135 5.01 11.09 16.33
N CYS A 136 4.03 10.50 15.62
CA CYS A 136 3.54 11.08 14.37
C CYS A 136 2.91 12.47 14.57
N ASN A 137 3.23 13.37 13.66
CA ASN A 137 2.70 14.73 13.52
C ASN A 137 1.33 14.82 12.83
N HIS A 138 0.68 13.66 12.59
CA HIS A 138 -0.70 13.51 12.12
C HIS A 138 -1.18 14.45 10.98
N PRO A 139 -0.43 14.59 9.85
CA PRO A 139 -0.89 15.40 8.70
C PRO A 139 -2.19 14.84 8.08
N CYS A 140 -2.44 13.55 8.27
CA CYS A 140 -3.65 12.88 7.80
C CYS A 140 -4.94 13.35 8.51
N GLU A 141 -4.84 13.92 9.71
CA GLU A 141 -5.99 14.49 10.44
C GLU A 141 -6.32 15.88 9.91
N SER A 142 -5.31 16.69 9.59
CA SER A 142 -5.49 18.02 8.99
C SER A 142 -6.20 17.98 7.64
N GLU A 143 -5.92 16.96 6.83
CA GLU A 143 -6.53 16.75 5.50
C GLU A 143 -7.79 15.86 5.56
N CYS A 144 -8.37 15.63 6.74
CA CYS A 144 -9.51 14.72 6.88
C CYS A 144 -10.81 15.37 6.39
N VAL A 145 -11.37 14.89 5.28
CA VAL A 145 -12.67 15.33 4.72
C VAL A 145 -13.83 15.23 5.72
N ARG A 146 -13.72 14.39 6.76
CA ARG A 146 -14.73 14.32 7.82
C ARG A 146 -14.86 15.64 8.60
N GLY A 147 -13.76 16.40 8.70
CA GLY A 147 -13.75 17.72 9.31
C GLY A 147 -14.59 18.76 8.57
N ASP A 148 -14.98 18.52 7.32
CA ASP A 148 -15.92 19.40 6.59
C ASP A 148 -17.36 19.25 7.10
N VAL A 149 -17.67 18.15 7.78
CA VAL A 149 -19.01 17.83 8.30
C VAL A 149 -19.08 18.04 9.82
N ASP A 150 -18.14 17.45 10.56
CA ASP A 150 -18.04 17.56 12.01
C ASP A 150 -16.58 17.75 12.47
N GLU A 151 -15.92 16.69 12.92
CA GLU A 151 -14.55 16.73 13.43
C GLU A 151 -13.67 15.71 12.71
N PRO A 152 -12.38 16.03 12.47
CA PRO A 152 -11.44 15.06 11.94
C PRO A 152 -11.39 13.79 12.77
N ILE A 153 -11.27 12.65 12.09
CA ILE A 153 -11.10 11.38 12.80
C ILE A 153 -9.74 11.40 13.50
N ALA A 154 -9.71 11.06 14.79
CA ALA A 154 -8.50 10.92 15.61
C ALA A 154 -7.64 9.70 15.20
N ILE A 155 -7.12 9.75 13.98
CA ILE A 155 -6.30 8.72 13.32
C ILE A 155 -5.09 8.35 14.18
N ALA A 156 -4.36 9.31 14.75
CA ALA A 156 -3.18 9.06 15.58
C ALA A 156 -3.53 8.26 16.84
N SER A 157 -4.64 8.61 17.50
CA SER A 157 -5.14 7.89 18.68
C SER A 157 -5.57 6.46 18.33
N LEU A 158 -6.27 6.28 17.20
CA LEU A 158 -6.67 4.96 16.71
C LEU A 158 -5.46 4.10 16.30
N LYS A 159 -4.46 4.72 15.69
CA LYS A 159 -3.17 4.08 15.35
C LYS A 159 -2.44 3.60 16.60
N ARG A 160 -2.35 4.44 17.62
CA ARG A 160 -1.78 4.07 18.92
C ARG A 160 -2.54 2.91 19.56
N PHE A 161 -3.87 2.99 19.59
CA PHE A 161 -4.74 1.92 20.08
C PHE A 161 -4.47 0.61 19.32
N CYS A 162 -4.43 0.64 18.00
CA CYS A 162 -4.11 -0.53 17.18
C CYS A 162 -2.75 -1.15 17.53
N ALA A 163 -1.71 -0.33 17.69
CA ALA A 163 -0.40 -0.81 18.04
C ALA A 163 -0.31 -1.42 19.45
N ASP A 164 -1.09 -0.88 20.40
CA ASP A 164 -1.09 -1.33 21.79
C ASP A 164 -1.90 -2.63 21.95
N PHE A 165 -3.08 -2.72 21.34
CA PHE A 165 -4.01 -3.86 21.48
C PHE A 165 -3.87 -4.93 20.39
N GLY A 166 -3.32 -4.61 19.23
CA GLY A 166 -3.04 -5.57 18.16
C GLY A 166 -1.74 -6.35 18.37
N SER A 167 -1.01 -6.10 19.46
CA SER A 167 0.30 -6.69 19.73
C SER A 167 0.23 -8.20 19.94
N TYR A 168 0.61 -8.93 18.89
CA TYR A 168 1.13 -10.29 18.93
C TYR A 168 2.59 -10.27 18.42
N PRO A 169 3.46 -11.23 18.80
CA PRO A 169 4.84 -11.28 18.31
C PRO A 169 4.87 -11.25 16.78
N LEU A 170 5.85 -10.52 16.22
CA LEU A 170 6.09 -10.54 14.79
C LEU A 170 6.35 -11.98 14.36
N GLU A 171 5.51 -12.51 13.48
CA GLU A 171 5.78 -13.77 12.81
C GLU A 171 6.99 -13.54 11.91
N GLN A 172 8.16 -13.98 12.39
CA GLN A 172 9.37 -13.95 11.59
C GLN A 172 9.15 -14.91 10.44
N LYS A 173 8.89 -14.40 9.23
CA LYS A 173 9.01 -15.24 8.05
C LYS A 173 10.44 -15.76 8.04
N GLU A 174 10.60 -17.07 8.06
CA GLU A 174 11.91 -17.69 7.90
C GLU A 174 12.57 -17.05 6.68
N PRO A 175 13.84 -16.62 6.76
CA PRO A 175 14.51 -16.06 5.62
C PRO A 175 14.49 -17.12 4.52
N THR A 176 13.72 -16.87 3.47
CA THR A 176 13.77 -17.70 2.26
C THR A 176 15.23 -17.71 1.86
N GLY A 177 15.84 -18.90 1.73
CA GLY A 177 17.29 -19.09 1.53
C GLY A 177 17.89 -18.46 0.26
N GLU A 178 17.14 -17.60 -0.42
CA GLU A 178 17.68 -16.66 -1.39
C GLU A 178 18.58 -15.64 -0.69
N LYS A 179 19.81 -15.54 -1.18
CA LYS A 179 20.75 -14.48 -0.82
C LYS A 179 20.19 -13.15 -1.32
N VAL A 180 19.30 -12.54 -0.56
CA VAL A 180 18.88 -11.16 -0.80
C VAL A 180 20.03 -10.28 -0.35
N GLY A 181 20.88 -9.87 -1.31
CA GLY A 181 21.91 -8.87 -1.06
C GLY A 181 21.25 -7.62 -0.51
N SER A 182 21.58 -7.26 0.74
CA SER A 182 21.17 -5.99 1.34
C SER A 182 21.84 -4.85 0.57
N PHE A 183 21.13 -4.34 -0.45
CA PHE A 183 21.39 -3.01 -0.97
C PHE A 183 20.80 -2.02 0.02
N HIS A 184 21.65 -1.49 0.91
CA HIS A 184 21.34 -0.21 1.53
C HIS A 184 21.39 0.86 0.43
N GLY A 185 20.26 1.51 0.19
CA GLY A 185 20.19 2.78 -0.53
C GLY A 185 19.28 2.75 -1.75
N ALA A 186 18.09 3.32 -1.60
CA ALA A 186 17.29 3.78 -2.73
C ALA A 186 16.90 5.25 -2.50
N TYR A 187 17.87 6.15 -2.60
CA TYR A 187 17.64 7.47 -3.17
C TYR A 187 18.84 7.80 -4.05
N HIS A 188 18.55 8.09 -5.32
CA HIS A 188 19.46 8.35 -6.44
C HIS A 188 20.27 7.16 -6.99
N SER A 189 19.86 6.74 -8.19
CA SER A 189 20.62 5.94 -9.13
C SER A 189 21.98 6.60 -9.43
N PHE A 190 23.06 6.02 -8.90
CA PHE A 190 24.43 6.31 -9.32
C PHE A 190 25.15 4.97 -9.52
N ASP A 191 25.42 4.64 -10.79
CA ASP A 191 26.01 3.38 -11.23
C ASP A 191 27.50 3.33 -10.86
N TYR A 192 27.84 2.54 -9.86
CA TYR A 192 29.21 2.33 -9.37
C TYR A 192 29.89 1.08 -9.95
N ARG A 193 29.45 0.56 -11.11
CA ARG A 193 30.09 -0.63 -11.73
C ARG A 193 31.34 -0.36 -12.56
N GLU A 194 31.77 0.89 -12.71
CA GLU A 194 32.85 1.28 -13.62
C GLU A 194 33.99 2.03 -12.91
N SER A 195 34.48 1.54 -11.76
CA SER A 195 35.77 2.00 -11.25
C SER A 195 36.68 0.83 -10.89
N LEU A 196 37.77 0.71 -11.68
CA LEU A 196 38.85 -0.29 -11.53
C LEU A 196 39.42 -0.35 -10.09
N TRP A 197 39.24 0.71 -9.31
CA TRP A 197 39.79 0.91 -7.98
C TRP A 197 39.14 0.03 -6.88
N MET A 198 37.83 -0.24 -6.95
CA MET A 198 37.15 -1.07 -5.94
C MET A 198 37.46 -2.57 -6.11
N ARG A 199 37.72 -3.04 -7.32
CA ARG A 199 38.15 -4.42 -7.56
C ARG A 199 39.49 -4.72 -6.89
N THR A 200 40.42 -3.77 -6.91
CA THR A 200 41.74 -3.94 -6.28
C THR A 200 41.61 -3.99 -4.75
N LEU A 201 40.75 -3.17 -4.14
CA LEU A 201 40.49 -3.16 -2.69
C LEU A 201 39.84 -4.45 -2.17
N ILE A 202 38.87 -5.00 -2.91
CA ILE A 202 38.20 -6.25 -2.52
C ILE A 202 39.16 -7.45 -2.62
N THR A 203 40.03 -7.47 -3.65
CA THR A 203 41.02 -8.54 -3.83
C THR A 203 42.12 -8.46 -2.76
N LEU A 204 42.52 -7.26 -2.34
CA LEU A 204 43.50 -7.07 -1.27
C LEU A 204 42.95 -7.52 0.09
N HIS A 205 41.70 -7.17 0.40
CA HIS A 205 41.04 -7.54 1.66
C HIS A 205 40.92 -9.07 1.82
N HIS A 206 40.62 -9.78 0.72
CA HIS A 206 40.52 -11.24 0.71
C HIS A 206 41.88 -11.95 0.83
N SER A 207 42.98 -11.32 0.38
CA SER A 207 44.34 -11.87 0.50
C SER A 207 44.92 -11.69 1.91
N VAL A 208 44.66 -10.54 2.56
CA VAL A 208 45.18 -10.21 3.90
C VAL A 208 44.55 -11.04 5.01
N LEU A 209 43.29 -11.48 4.87
CA LEU A 209 42.63 -12.33 5.88
C LEU A 209 43.16 -13.78 5.94
N ARG A 210 43.99 -14.20 4.97
CA ARG A 210 44.52 -15.58 4.89
C ARG A 210 45.92 -15.77 5.49
N SER A 211 46.66 -14.69 5.79
CA SER A 211 47.97 -14.75 6.44
C SER A 211 47.98 -13.91 7.72
N LYS A 212 48.42 -14.49 8.85
CA LYS A 212 48.45 -13.79 10.14
C LYS A 212 49.30 -12.51 10.00
N PRO A 213 48.75 -11.31 10.21
CA PRO A 213 49.46 -10.07 9.86
C PRO A 213 50.54 -9.75 10.91
N THR A 214 51.77 -9.52 10.45
CA THR A 214 52.85 -8.95 11.26
C THR A 214 52.66 -7.43 11.42
N ARG A 215 53.23 -6.85 12.47
CA ARG A 215 53.07 -5.42 12.87
C ARG A 215 53.34 -4.39 11.76
N GLU A 216 54.12 -4.73 10.74
CA GLU A 216 54.44 -3.85 9.61
C GLU A 216 53.27 -3.73 8.59
N LEU A 217 52.48 -4.79 8.39
CA LEU A 217 51.34 -4.75 7.45
C LEU A 217 50.19 -3.87 7.95
N VAL A 218 50.00 -3.80 9.27
CA VAL A 218 48.97 -2.93 9.87
C VAL A 218 49.32 -1.45 9.68
N LYS A 219 50.61 -1.09 9.72
CA LYS A 219 51.05 0.30 9.49
C LYS A 219 50.78 0.75 8.04
N ILE A 220 51.02 -0.14 7.08
CA ILE A 220 50.76 0.15 5.66
C ILE A 220 49.25 0.31 5.41
N LEU A 221 48.42 -0.54 6.02
CA LEU A 221 46.96 -0.46 5.86
C LEU A 221 46.39 0.85 6.45
N VAL A 222 46.88 1.26 7.62
CA VAL A 222 46.48 2.53 8.26
C VAL A 222 46.95 3.73 7.44
N TRP A 223 48.14 3.67 6.84
CA TRP A 223 48.66 4.75 5.97
C TRP A 223 47.80 4.93 4.70
N ILE A 224 47.41 3.83 4.04
CA ILE A 224 46.55 3.87 2.83
C ILE A 224 45.15 4.42 3.13
N VAL A 225 44.56 4.03 4.27
CA VAL A 225 43.24 4.54 4.68
C VAL A 225 43.29 6.04 5.00
N CYS A 226 44.37 6.53 5.63
CA CYS A 226 44.55 7.96 5.90
C CYS A 226 44.71 8.80 4.63
N GLU A 227 45.46 8.34 3.62
CA GLU A 227 45.61 9.04 2.34
C GLU A 227 44.29 9.12 1.56
N MET A 228 43.48 8.04 1.59
CA MET A 228 42.16 8.04 0.94
C MET A 228 41.17 9.01 1.60
N ILE A 229 41.22 9.16 2.93
CA ILE A 229 40.37 10.11 3.65
C ILE A 229 40.78 11.55 3.33
N PHE A 230 42.09 11.82 3.17
CA PHE A 230 42.59 13.15 2.82
C PHE A 230 42.17 13.57 1.40
N ALA A 231 42.11 12.64 0.45
CA ALA A 231 41.65 12.90 -0.92
C ALA A 231 40.15 13.21 -1.01
N LEU A 232 39.32 12.71 -0.08
CA LEU A 232 37.88 13.01 -0.06
C LEU A 232 37.56 14.44 0.40
N PHE A 233 38.45 15.07 1.18
CA PHE A 233 38.25 16.42 1.73
C PHE A 233 38.59 17.56 0.75
N LEU A 234 39.24 17.26 -0.39
CA LEU A 234 39.64 18.24 -1.39
C LEU A 234 38.66 18.40 -2.57
N LEU A 235 37.52 17.70 -2.55
CA LEU A 235 36.49 17.86 -3.59
C LEU A 235 35.64 19.11 -3.31
N PRO A 236 35.53 20.05 -4.26
CA PRO A 236 34.75 21.27 -4.05
C PRO A 236 33.24 20.96 -3.95
N PRO A 237 32.47 21.75 -3.18
CA PRO A 237 31.03 21.54 -3.01
C PRO A 237 30.26 21.81 -4.31
N VAL A 238 29.31 20.93 -4.63
CA VAL A 238 28.45 20.97 -5.82
C VAL A 238 27.43 22.11 -5.69
N PRO A 239 27.21 22.94 -6.74
CA PRO A 239 26.23 24.02 -6.68
C PRO A 239 24.80 23.47 -6.67
N THR A 240 23.96 24.03 -5.79
CA THR A 240 22.53 23.74 -5.69
C THR A 240 21.78 24.41 -6.85
N MET A 241 21.07 23.63 -7.68
CA MET A 241 20.14 24.18 -8.68
C MET A 241 18.84 24.62 -7.99
N LYS A 242 18.36 25.81 -8.38
CA LYS A 242 17.00 26.32 -8.16
C LYS A 242 15.98 25.57 -9.00
#